data_AF-A0A6P1WWI5-F1
#
_entry.id   AF-A0A6P1WWI5-F1
#
_cell.length_a   1.000
_cell.length_b   1.000
_cell.length_c   1.000
_cell.angle_alpha   90.00
_cell.angle_beta   90.00
_cell.angle_gamma   90.00
#
_symmetry.space_group_name_H-M   'P 1'
#
loop_
_entity.id
_entity.type
_entity.pdbx_description
1 polymer ?
#
loop_
_entity_poly.entity_id
_entity_poly.type
_entity_poly.pdbx_seq_one_letter_code
_entity_poly.pdbx_strand_id
1 'polypeptide(L)' 'MDYLGQFAIAHIIMHVLCICVAYWGLNAVRLDQFFKKGFPLQVQVIMIFLAIVIGTSVSDFIIDLLQFSTQIKYLF' A
#
# COMPACT_ATOMS: atom_id res chain seq x y z
N MET A 1 1.67 21.12 17.94
CA MET A 1 2.63 20.04 17.61
C MET A 1 1.93 18.69 17.45
N ASP A 2 0.67 18.58 17.89
CA ASP A 2 -0.11 17.34 17.90
C ASP A 2 -0.65 16.93 16.52
N TYR A 3 -0.91 17.90 15.63
CA TYR A 3 -1.36 17.67 14.25
C TYR A 3 -0.37 16.82 13.44
N LEU A 4 0.93 17.08 13.57
CA LEU A 4 1.97 16.32 12.86
C LEU A 4 2.03 14.87 13.36
N GLY A 5 1.83 14.65 14.66
CA GLY A 5 1.75 13.32 15.25
C GLY A 5 0.51 12.55 14.80
N GLN A 6 -0.67 13.18 14.82
CA GLN A 6 -1.90 12.57 14.32
C GLN A 6 -1.82 12.24 12.82
N PHE A 7 -1.21 13.12 12.02
CA PHE A 7 -0.99 12.89 10.60
C PHE A 7 -0.03 11.72 10.36
N ALA A 8 1.07 11.63 11.10
CA ALA A 8 2.01 10.51 11.00
C ALA A 8 1.36 9.17 11.40
N ILE A 9 0.54 9.15 12.44
CA ILE A 9 -0.19 7.94 12.87
C ILE A 9 -1.18 7.51 11.79
N ALA A 10 -1.96 8.45 11.23
CA ALA A 10 -2.87 8.16 10.13
C ALA A 10 -2.12 7.63 8.90
N HIS A 11 -0.96 8.21 8.59
CA HIS A 11 -0.12 7.80 7.47
C HIS A 11 0.36 6.36 7.61
N ILE A 12 0.86 5.99 8.80
CA ILE A 12 1.34 4.62 9.09
C ILE A 12 0.18 3.63 8.98
N ILE A 13 -0.98 3.96 9.56
CA ILE A 13 -2.17 3.09 9.51
C ILE A 13 -2.60 2.85 8.06
N MET A 14 -2.66 3.91 7.24
CA MET A 14 -3.06 3.79 5.82
C MET A 14 -2.08 2.93 5.02
N HIS A 15 -0.78 3.06 5.28
CA HIS A 15 0.24 2.22 4.67
C HIS A 15 0.03 0.74 4.99
N VAL A 16 -0.11 0.41 6.28
CA VAL A 16 -0.29 -0.98 6.72
C VAL A 16 -1.58 -1.57 6.15
N LEU A 17 -2.69 -0.82 6.18
CA LEU A 17 -3.96 -1.28 5.61
C LEU A 17 -3.86 -1.51 4.09
N CYS A 18 -3.24 -0.60 3.34
CA CYS A 18 -3.08 -0.78 1.90
C CYS A 18 -2.19 -1.98 1.57
N ILE A 19 -1.11 -2.21 2.31
CA ILE A 19 -0.23 -3.37 2.11
C ILE A 19 -0.99 -4.68 2.39
N CYS A 20 -1.79 -4.74 3.45
CA CYS A 20 -2.61 -5.91 3.74
C CYS A 20 -3.63 -6.20 2.63
N VAL A 21 -4.31 -5.17 2.12
CA VAL A 21 -5.28 -5.32 1.01
C VAL A 21 -4.57 -5.69 -0.29
N ALA A 22 -3.42 -5.09 -0.58
CA ALA A 22 -2.60 -5.43 -1.74
C ALA A 22 -2.12 -6.89 -1.69
N TYR A 23 -1.64 -7.35 -0.53
CA TYR A 23 -1.26 -8.74 -0.33
C TYR A 23 -2.44 -9.69 -0.49
N TRP A 24 -3.60 -9.35 0.07
CA TRP A 24 -4.81 -10.14 -0.10
C TRP A 24 -5.26 -10.23 -1.57
N GLY A 25 -5.22 -9.11 -2.30
CA GLY A 25 -5.51 -9.07 -3.74
C GLY A 25 -4.50 -9.86 -4.57
N LEU A 26 -3.21 -9.80 -4.22
CA LEU A 26 -2.17 -10.58 -4.89
C LEU A 26 -2.31 -12.08 -4.69
N ASN A 27 -2.78 -12.52 -3.52
CA ASN A 27 -3.06 -13.94 -3.27
C ASN A 27 -4.18 -14.48 -4.17
N ALA A 28 -5.11 -13.63 -4.62
CA ALA A 28 -6.14 -14.02 -5.58
C ALA A 28 -5.57 -14.20 -7.00
N VAL A 29 -4.46 -13.55 -7.31
CA VAL A 29 -3.73 -13.75 -8.56
C VAL A 29 -2.93 -15.04 -8.43
N ARG A 30 -3.16 -16.01 -9.33
CA ARG A 30 -2.40 -17.27 -9.39
C ARG A 30 -0.97 -17.03 -9.90
N LEU A 31 -0.16 -16.30 -9.14
CA LEU A 31 1.25 -16.06 -9.44
C LEU A 31 2.05 -17.37 -9.48
N ASP A 32 1.56 -18.42 -8.78
CA ASP A 32 2.12 -19.77 -8.84
C ASP A 32 2.11 -20.37 -10.27
N GLN A 33 1.14 -19.98 -11.12
CA GLN A 33 1.12 -20.43 -12.52
C GLN A 33 2.11 -19.69 -13.42
N PHE A 34 2.56 -18.49 -13.02
CA PHE A 34 3.53 -17.70 -13.78
C PHE A 34 4.98 -18.12 -13.49
N PHE A 35 5.24 -18.71 -12.31
CA PHE A 35 6.58 -19.09 -11.89
C PHE A 35 6.88 -20.58 -12.16
N LYS A 36 8.14 -20.88 -12.47
CA LYS A 36 8.61 -22.27 -12.68
C LYS A 36 8.34 -23.12 -11.43
N LYS A 37 7.71 -24.29 -11.63
CA LYS A 37 7.49 -25.30 -10.57
C LYS A 37 8.82 -25.63 -9.88
N GLY A 38 8.86 -25.45 -8.56
CA GLY A 38 10.01 -25.84 -7.72
C GLY A 38 10.44 -24.84 -6.64
N PHE A 39 10.00 -23.58 -6.72
CA PHE A 39 10.45 -22.53 -5.78
C PHE A 39 9.29 -21.78 -5.07
N PRO A 40 8.43 -22.46 -4.31
CA PRO A 40 7.28 -21.83 -3.64
C PRO A 40 7.68 -20.70 -2.68
N LEU A 41 8.82 -20.84 -1.98
CA LEU A 41 9.36 -19.80 -1.10
C LEU A 41 9.74 -18.51 -1.87
N GLN A 42 10.34 -18.65 -3.05
CA GLN A 42 10.82 -17.51 -3.83
C GLN A 42 9.64 -16.71 -4.41
N VAL A 43 8.58 -17.40 -4.83
CA VAL A 43 7.32 -16.78 -5.27
C VAL A 43 6.66 -16.02 -4.12
N GLN A 44 6.62 -16.61 -2.93
CA GLN A 44 6.02 -15.97 -1.76
C GLN A 44 6.76 -14.69 -1.34
N VAL A 45 8.10 -14.72 -1.36
CA VAL A 45 8.91 -13.52 -1.10
C VAL A 45 8.60 -12.43 -2.13
N ILE A 46 8.61 -12.75 -3.42
CA ILE A 46 8.27 -11.78 -4.48
C ILE A 46 6.87 -11.22 -4.29
N MET A 47 5.89 -12.05 -3.91
CA MET A 47 4.52 -11.62 -3.66
C MET A 47 4.42 -10.60 -2.53
N ILE A 48 5.16 -10.80 -1.43
CA ILE A 48 5.25 -9.85 -0.32
C ILE A 48 5.89 -8.53 -0.78
N PHE A 49 7.01 -8.60 -1.51
CA PHE A 49 7.66 -7.40 -2.05
C PHE A 49 6.74 -6.62 -2.98
N LEU A 50 6.04 -7.30 -3.88
CA LEU A 50 5.08 -6.65 -4.78
C LEU A 50 3.92 -6.02 -4.01
N ALA A 51 3.40 -6.71 -2.99
CA ALA A 51 2.35 -6.19 -2.13
C ALA A 51 2.78 -4.92 -1.38
N ILE A 52 4.04 -4.85 -0.93
CA ILE A 52 4.58 -3.63 -0.31
C ILE A 52 4.66 -2.49 -1.34
N VAL A 53 5.22 -2.74 -2.52
CA VAL A 53 5.34 -1.71 -3.57
C VAL A 53 3.97 -1.17 -3.98
N ILE A 54 3.00 -2.06 -4.22
CA ILE A 54 1.63 -1.68 -4.60
C ILE A 54 0.92 -1.00 -3.44
N GLY A 55 1.01 -1.56 -2.22
CA GLY A 55 0.37 -1.02 -1.03
C GLY A 55 0.88 0.37 -0.66
N THR A 56 2.19 0.60 -0.72
CA THR A 56 2.79 1.93 -0.53
C THR A 56 2.32 2.91 -1.59
N SER A 57 2.35 2.54 -2.87
CA SER A 57 1.90 3.43 -3.95
C SER A 57 0.43 3.84 -3.81
N VAL A 58 -0.45 2.90 -3.43
CA VAL A 58 -1.88 3.17 -3.19
C VAL A 58 -2.07 4.03 -1.93
N SER A 59 -1.31 3.77 -0.87
CA SER A 59 -1.38 4.59 0.34
C SER A 59 -0.93 6.02 0.08
N ASP A 60 0.17 6.23 -0.63
CA ASP A 60 0.68 7.56 -0.98
C ASP A 60 -0.36 8.31 -1.81
N PHE A 61 -0.96 7.64 -2.81
CA PHE A 61 -2.05 8.20 -3.60
C PHE A 61 -3.22 8.68 -2.73
N ILE A 62 -3.66 7.90 -1.74
CA ILE A 62 -4.77 8.28 -0.88
C ILE A 62 -4.40 9.47 0.01
N ILE A 63 -3.20 9.48 0.56
CA ILE A 63 -2.75 10.55 1.46
C ILE A 63 -2.54 11.86 0.69
N ASP A 64 -1.94 11.79 -0.49
CA ASP A 64 -1.82 12.92 -1.40
C ASP A 64 -3.21 13.47 -1.77
N LEU A 65 -4.17 12.59 -2.09
CA LEU A 65 -5.54 13.01 -2.38
C LEU A 65 -6.19 13.74 -1.19
N LEU A 66 -6.02 13.22 0.02
CA LEU A 66 -6.52 13.87 1.24
C LEU A 66 -5.83 15.22 1.47
N GLN A 67 -4.53 15.30 1.25
CA GLN A 67 -3.77 16.54 1.37
C GLN A 67 -4.25 17.57 0.35
N PHE A 68 -4.34 17.21 -0.94
CA PHE A 68 -4.86 18.09 -1.97
C PHE A 68 -6.29 18.54 -1.66
N SER A 69 -7.14 17.65 -1.17
CA SER A 69 -8.51 17.99 -0.74
C SER A 69 -8.51 19.09 0.33
N THR A 70 -7.62 19.02 1.33
CA THR A 70 -7.51 20.11 2.32
C THR A 70 -6.93 21.40 1.74
N GLN A 71 -6.08 21.30 0.71
CA GLN A 71 -5.46 22.44 0.07
C GLN A 71 -6.43 23.22 -0.84
N ILE A 72 -7.45 22.55 -1.40
CA ILE A 72 -8.51 23.19 -2.20
C ILE A 72 -9.21 24.31 -1.41
N LYS A 73 -9.29 24.20 -0.08
CA LYS A 73 -9.87 25.23 0.78
C LYS A 73 -9.11 26.58 0.73
N TYR A 74 -7.85 26.60 0.30
CA TYR A 74 -7.06 27.83 0.18
C TYR A 74 -7.17 28.47 -1.22
N LEU A 75 -7.95 27.88 -2.14
CA LEU A 75 -8.11 28.41 -3.50
C LEU A 75 -9.10 29.61 -3.56
N PHE A 76 -9.92 29.80 -2.53
CA PHE A 76 -10.94 30.86 -2.41
C PHE A 76 -10.99 31.39 -0.98
#